data_AF-A0A2V3W6J4-F1
#
_entry.id   AF-A0A2V3W6J4-F1
#
_cell.length_a   1.000
_cell.length_b   1.000
_cell.length_c   1.000
_cell.angle_alpha   90.00
_cell.angle_beta   90.00
_cell.angle_gamma   90.00
#
_symmetry.space_group_name_H-M   'P 1'
#
loop_
_entity.id
_entity.type
_entity.pdbx_description
1 polymer ?
#
loop_
_entity_poly.entity_id
_entity_poly.type
_entity_poly.pdbx_seq_one_letter_code
_entity_poly.pdbx_strand_id
1 'polypeptide(L)'
;MKFDLLKNGCDSFKIAHELINQYRIGEEIHDYHLKDIVIYMNHGIEILMKYILSNKDEVLLFNNIDRYAKARKEMKDKGHTSVFKADSKLHTINLNSAIERIEHILDIKIEQELKKHIDELIIVRNELMHYTTELTTREALNLVDDLEICYELSYEFFATNIGRDVFESSLEFARRKSSRFNDYLVYRQEESDKAADAAIDSYEADRHEQY
;
A
#
# COMPACT_ATOMS: atom_id res chain seq x y z
N MET A 1 -15.31 13.55 7.41
CA MET A 1 -14.09 12.96 6.80
C MET A 1 -14.52 12.17 5.56
N LYS A 2 -13.82 12.33 4.43
CA LYS A 2 -14.12 11.63 3.16
C LYS A 2 -12.93 10.72 2.82
N PHE A 3 -13.22 9.45 2.60
CA PHE A 3 -12.26 8.47 2.07
C PHE A 3 -12.61 8.24 0.60
N ASP A 4 -11.68 8.54 -0.29
CA ASP A 4 -11.84 8.34 -1.72
C ASP A 4 -10.79 7.35 -2.25
N LEU A 5 -11.04 6.83 -3.46
CA LEU A 5 -10.20 5.80 -4.05
C LEU A 5 -8.76 6.29 -4.24
N LEU A 6 -8.56 7.53 -4.70
CA LEU A 6 -7.23 8.07 -4.95
C LEU A 6 -6.39 8.09 -3.67
N LYS A 7 -6.91 8.67 -2.59
CA LYS A 7 -6.19 8.74 -1.31
C LYS A 7 -5.91 7.35 -0.73
N ASN A 8 -6.91 6.47 -0.72
CA ASN A 8 -6.75 5.11 -0.18
C ASN A 8 -5.74 4.28 -1.00
N GLY A 9 -5.77 4.45 -2.32
CA GLY A 9 -4.85 3.80 -3.25
C GLY A 9 -3.42 4.30 -3.05
N CYS A 10 -3.21 5.62 -3.06
CA CYS A 10 -1.91 6.25 -2.80
C CYS A 10 -1.37 5.91 -1.41
N ASP A 11 -2.20 5.89 -0.37
CA ASP A 11 -1.81 5.46 0.98
C ASP A 11 -1.20 4.06 0.97
N SER A 12 -1.92 3.09 0.38
CA SER A 12 -1.46 1.70 0.34
C SER A 12 -0.22 1.54 -0.54
N PHE A 13 -0.21 2.20 -1.70
CA PHE A 13 0.90 2.17 -2.65
C PHE A 13 2.18 2.75 -2.05
N LYS A 14 2.08 3.87 -1.32
CA LYS A 14 3.20 4.49 -0.61
C LYS A 14 3.75 3.62 0.51
N ILE A 15 2.87 3.00 1.32
CA ILE A 15 3.30 2.10 2.40
C ILE A 15 4.14 0.95 1.83
N ALA A 16 3.71 0.35 0.72
CA ALA A 16 4.46 -0.72 0.08
C ALA A 16 5.88 -0.27 -0.27
N HIS A 17 6.03 0.90 -0.89
CA HIS A 17 7.34 1.44 -1.24
C HIS A 17 8.20 1.82 -0.02
N GLU A 18 7.61 2.39 1.02
CA GLU A 18 8.33 2.69 2.27
C GLU A 18 8.85 1.41 2.95
N LEU A 19 8.07 0.33 2.90
CA LEU A 19 8.47 -0.98 3.43
C LEU A 19 9.53 -1.66 2.57
N ILE A 20 9.45 -1.55 1.23
CA ILE A 20 10.52 -2.01 0.32
C ILE A 20 11.83 -1.31 0.68
N ASN A 21 11.81 0.02 0.84
CA ASN A 21 12.99 0.78 1.20
C ASN A 21 13.55 0.38 2.57
N GLN A 22 12.68 0.23 3.59
CA GLN A 22 13.07 -0.25 4.92
C GLN A 22 13.72 -1.64 4.88
N TYR A 23 13.15 -2.55 4.08
CA TYR A 23 13.71 -3.89 3.89
C TYR A 23 15.13 -3.85 3.31
N ARG A 24 15.39 -2.95 2.34
CA ARG A 24 16.70 -2.83 1.68
C ARG A 24 17.77 -2.19 2.55
N ILE A 25 17.42 -1.24 3.41
CA ILE A 25 18.38 -0.59 4.32
C ILE A 25 18.74 -1.47 5.54
N GLY A 26 18.12 -2.63 5.69
CA GLY A 26 18.44 -3.59 6.74
C GLY A 26 17.93 -3.21 8.12
N GLU A 27 16.96 -2.28 8.22
CA GLU A 27 16.23 -2.03 9.46
C GLU A 27 15.38 -3.28 9.77
N GLU A 28 15.67 -3.93 10.91
CA GLU A 28 15.01 -5.13 11.47
C GLU A 28 14.14 -5.93 10.47
N ILE A 29 14.79 -6.81 9.70
CA ILE A 29 14.13 -7.72 8.78
C ILE A 29 13.28 -8.70 9.59
N HIS A 30 11.97 -8.48 9.58
CA HIS A 30 11.01 -9.43 10.10
C HIS A 30 10.12 -9.92 8.97
N ASP A 31 9.83 -11.23 8.97
CA ASP A 31 9.03 -11.93 7.94
C ASP A 31 7.66 -11.27 7.65
N TYR A 32 7.12 -10.51 8.60
CA TYR A 32 5.87 -9.79 8.41
C TYR A 32 5.98 -8.60 7.43
N HIS A 33 7.15 -7.98 7.27
CA HIS A 33 7.35 -6.86 6.34
C HIS A 33 7.12 -7.28 4.89
N LEU A 34 7.61 -8.45 4.48
CA LEU A 34 7.45 -8.95 3.12
C LEU A 34 5.98 -9.20 2.77
N LYS A 35 5.24 -9.81 3.71
CA LYS A 35 3.80 -10.01 3.59
C LYS A 35 3.07 -8.67 3.48
N ASP A 36 3.43 -7.71 4.31
CA ASP A 36 2.80 -6.38 4.31
C ASP A 36 3.05 -5.65 2.98
N ILE A 37 4.28 -5.68 2.44
CA ILE A 37 4.59 -5.11 1.11
C ILE A 37 3.64 -5.69 0.06
N VAL A 38 3.55 -7.02 -0.01
CA VAL A 38 2.73 -7.72 -1.00
C VAL A 38 1.24 -7.36 -0.87
N ILE A 39 0.72 -7.29 0.36
CA ILE A 39 -0.68 -6.93 0.62
C ILE A 39 -0.96 -5.48 0.24
N TYR A 40 -0.13 -4.55 0.70
CA TYR A 40 -0.31 -3.12 0.46
C TYR A 40 -0.11 -2.77 -1.02
N MET A 41 0.82 -3.42 -1.71
CA MET A 41 1.06 -3.17 -3.13
C MET A 41 -0.11 -3.67 -3.97
N ASN A 42 -0.58 -4.91 -3.75
CA ASN A 42 -1.72 -5.46 -4.47
C ASN A 42 -2.99 -4.61 -4.24
N HIS A 43 -3.25 -4.23 -2.99
CA HIS A 43 -4.38 -3.37 -2.67
C HIS A 43 -4.24 -1.97 -3.29
N GLY A 44 -3.07 -1.35 -3.21
CA GLY A 44 -2.80 -0.03 -3.77
C GLY A 44 -3.03 0.00 -5.28
N ILE A 45 -2.46 -0.97 -6.01
CA ILE A 45 -2.65 -1.10 -7.46
C ILE A 45 -4.14 -1.32 -7.78
N GLU A 46 -4.83 -2.23 -7.09
CA GLU A 46 -6.27 -2.48 -7.33
C GLU A 46 -7.10 -1.20 -7.16
N ILE A 47 -6.88 -0.46 -6.08
CA ILE A 47 -7.65 0.74 -5.78
C ILE A 47 -7.35 1.88 -6.76
N LEU A 48 -6.09 2.05 -7.19
CA LEU A 48 -5.71 3.05 -8.19
C LEU A 48 -6.24 2.71 -9.58
N MET A 49 -6.24 1.42 -9.97
CA MET A 49 -6.91 0.95 -11.19
C MET A 49 -8.41 1.22 -11.14
N LYS A 50 -9.06 0.94 -10.00
CA LYS A 50 -10.46 1.32 -9.76
C LYS A 50 -10.67 2.83 -9.84
N TYR A 51 -9.75 3.63 -9.35
CA TYR A 51 -9.85 5.09 -9.46
C TYR A 51 -9.89 5.54 -10.93
N ILE A 52 -9.01 5.02 -11.79
CA ILE A 52 -9.02 5.28 -13.25
C ILE A 52 -10.39 4.94 -13.85
N LEU A 53 -10.93 3.76 -13.55
CA LEU A 53 -12.27 3.34 -14.01
C LEU A 53 -13.38 4.28 -13.53
N SER A 54 -13.35 4.64 -12.24
CA SER A 54 -14.36 5.49 -11.61
C SER A 54 -14.41 6.91 -12.18
N ASN A 55 -13.28 7.42 -12.67
CA ASN A 55 -13.21 8.71 -13.35
C ASN A 55 -13.92 8.71 -14.70
N LYS A 56 -14.13 7.54 -15.31
CA LYS A 56 -14.93 7.40 -16.53
C LYS A 56 -16.39 7.10 -16.19
N ASP A 57 -16.64 6.05 -15.44
CA ASP A 57 -17.98 5.74 -14.92
C ASP A 57 -17.88 4.84 -13.67
N GLU A 58 -18.56 5.24 -12.59
CA GLU A 58 -18.64 4.48 -11.34
C GLU A 58 -19.20 3.06 -11.53
N VAL A 59 -20.06 2.84 -12.53
CA VAL A 59 -20.62 1.51 -12.85
C VAL A 59 -19.52 0.47 -13.12
N LEU A 60 -18.39 0.92 -13.67
CA LEU A 60 -17.25 0.07 -14.00
C LEU A 60 -16.55 -0.51 -12.78
N LEU A 61 -16.93 -0.13 -11.56
CA LEU A 61 -16.37 -0.70 -10.33
C LEU A 61 -17.05 -1.98 -9.89
N PHE A 62 -18.22 -2.33 -10.44
CA PHE A 62 -19.08 -3.38 -9.89
C PHE A 62 -19.11 -4.63 -10.76
N ASN A 63 -19.20 -5.79 -10.10
CA ASN A 63 -19.34 -7.09 -10.79
C ASN A 63 -20.72 -7.26 -11.43
N ASN A 64 -21.76 -6.66 -10.84
CA ASN A 64 -23.14 -6.76 -11.32
C ASN A 64 -23.75 -5.36 -11.44
N ILE A 65 -23.93 -4.92 -12.67
CA ILE A 65 -24.43 -3.58 -13.01
C ILE A 65 -25.89 -3.41 -12.59
N ASP A 66 -26.74 -4.40 -12.83
CA ASP A 66 -28.16 -4.35 -12.44
C ASP A 66 -28.33 -4.20 -10.93
N ARG A 67 -27.50 -4.93 -10.18
CA ARG A 67 -27.49 -4.87 -8.72
C ARG A 67 -27.00 -3.52 -8.21
N TYR A 68 -25.93 -2.98 -8.81
CA TYR A 68 -25.48 -1.62 -8.52
C TYR A 68 -26.59 -0.59 -8.82
N ALA A 69 -27.27 -0.69 -9.97
CA ALA A 69 -28.33 0.25 -10.34
C ALA A 69 -29.49 0.24 -9.32
N LYS A 70 -29.90 -0.95 -8.85
CA LYS A 70 -30.89 -1.11 -7.77
C LYS A 70 -30.41 -0.50 -6.46
N ALA A 71 -29.18 -0.82 -6.04
CA ALA A 71 -28.59 -0.28 -4.82
C ALA A 71 -28.45 1.25 -4.88
N ARG A 72 -28.10 1.81 -6.03
CA ARG A 72 -27.98 3.26 -6.25
C ARG A 72 -29.33 3.97 -6.15
N LYS A 73 -30.40 3.37 -6.68
CA LYS A 73 -31.76 3.89 -6.53
C LYS A 73 -32.19 3.86 -5.06
N GLU A 74 -32.03 2.71 -4.40
CA GLU A 74 -32.38 2.55 -2.98
C GLU A 74 -31.59 3.50 -2.07
N MET A 75 -30.31 3.72 -2.37
CA MET A 75 -29.47 4.69 -1.66
C MET A 75 -30.07 6.11 -1.72
N LYS A 76 -30.56 6.54 -2.88
CA LYS A 76 -31.21 7.85 -3.06
C LYS A 76 -32.55 7.91 -2.34
N ASP A 77 -33.40 6.88 -2.52
CA ASP A 77 -34.75 6.84 -1.97
C ASP A 77 -34.75 6.83 -0.43
N LYS A 78 -33.76 6.16 0.18
CA LYS A 78 -33.63 6.03 1.65
C LYS A 78 -32.60 6.97 2.27
N GLY A 79 -31.96 7.84 1.47
CA GLY A 79 -30.93 8.77 1.95
C GLY A 79 -29.69 8.11 2.55
N HIS A 80 -29.31 6.92 2.06
CA HIS A 80 -28.09 6.26 2.51
C HIS A 80 -26.83 6.98 2.01
N THR A 81 -25.77 6.97 2.83
CA THR A 81 -24.50 7.65 2.50
C THR A 81 -23.60 6.86 1.54
N SER A 82 -23.97 5.62 1.18
CA SER A 82 -23.17 4.73 0.35
C SER A 82 -24.04 3.62 -0.26
N VAL A 83 -23.71 3.17 -1.47
CA VAL A 83 -24.38 2.04 -2.15
C VAL A 83 -24.24 0.73 -1.38
N PHE A 84 -23.16 0.55 -0.60
CA PHE A 84 -22.97 -0.65 0.23
C PHE A 84 -23.90 -0.70 1.45
N LYS A 85 -24.43 0.45 1.89
CA LYS A 85 -25.48 0.48 2.93
C LYS A 85 -26.85 0.13 2.36
N ALA A 86 -27.08 0.45 1.09
CA ALA A 86 -28.29 0.06 0.37
C ALA A 86 -28.28 -1.44 0.02
N ASP A 87 -27.12 -2.00 -0.33
CA ASP A 87 -26.96 -3.43 -0.56
C ASP A 87 -25.60 -3.95 -0.04
N SER A 88 -25.64 -4.67 1.08
CA SER A 88 -24.44 -5.18 1.75
C SER A 88 -23.76 -6.35 1.04
N LYS A 89 -24.41 -6.99 0.04
CA LYS A 89 -23.78 -8.04 -0.79
C LYS A 89 -23.43 -7.53 -2.19
N LEU A 90 -23.40 -6.22 -2.38
CA LEU A 90 -22.80 -5.61 -3.56
C LEU A 90 -21.28 -5.77 -3.50
N HIS A 91 -20.68 -6.29 -4.57
CA HIS A 91 -19.25 -6.52 -4.67
C HIS A 91 -18.63 -5.69 -5.79
N THR A 92 -17.44 -5.16 -5.52
CA THR A 92 -16.61 -4.51 -6.54
C THR A 92 -15.76 -5.56 -7.27
N ILE A 93 -15.24 -5.16 -8.42
CA ILE A 93 -14.27 -5.95 -9.19
C ILE A 93 -12.99 -6.20 -8.40
N ASN A 94 -12.23 -7.22 -8.76
CA ASN A 94 -10.86 -7.43 -8.26
C ASN A 94 -9.83 -6.80 -9.23
N LEU A 95 -8.55 -6.91 -8.90
CA LEU A 95 -7.44 -6.40 -9.73
C LEU A 95 -7.46 -6.93 -11.18
N ASN A 96 -7.61 -8.24 -11.40
CA ASN A 96 -7.66 -8.82 -12.76
C ASN A 96 -8.79 -8.21 -13.59
N SER A 97 -10.00 -8.15 -13.03
CA SER A 97 -11.14 -7.53 -13.70
C SER A 97 -10.95 -6.01 -13.89
N ALA A 98 -10.17 -5.33 -13.05
CA ALA A 98 -9.84 -3.92 -13.25
C ALA A 98 -8.90 -3.73 -14.45
N ILE A 99 -7.86 -4.55 -14.56
CA ILE A 99 -6.93 -4.57 -15.70
C ILE A 99 -7.68 -4.83 -17.00
N GLU A 100 -8.49 -5.90 -17.06
CA GLU A 100 -9.29 -6.25 -18.24
C GLU A 100 -10.20 -5.09 -18.67
N ARG A 101 -10.86 -4.42 -17.72
CA ARG A 101 -11.75 -3.29 -18.02
C ARG A 101 -10.97 -2.08 -18.52
N ILE A 102 -9.80 -1.80 -17.97
CA ILE A 102 -8.95 -0.70 -18.43
C ILE A 102 -8.48 -0.96 -19.87
N GLU A 103 -8.01 -2.16 -20.18
CA GLU A 103 -7.55 -2.50 -21.54
C GLU A 103 -8.71 -2.54 -22.54
N HIS A 104 -9.83 -3.18 -22.21
CA HIS A 104 -10.87 -3.48 -23.20
C HIS A 104 -12.03 -2.48 -23.26
N ILE A 105 -12.30 -1.75 -22.16
CA ILE A 105 -13.40 -0.77 -22.12
C ILE A 105 -12.85 0.65 -22.27
N LEU A 106 -11.74 0.96 -21.61
CA LEU A 106 -11.13 2.30 -21.70
C LEU A 106 -10.12 2.43 -22.84
N ASP A 107 -9.74 1.32 -23.49
CA ASP A 107 -8.72 1.28 -24.54
C ASP A 107 -7.37 1.86 -24.09
N ILE A 108 -7.05 1.70 -22.81
CA ILE A 108 -5.78 2.12 -22.21
C ILE A 108 -4.85 0.92 -22.24
N LYS A 109 -3.78 1.02 -23.04
CA LYS A 109 -2.75 -0.01 -23.13
C LYS A 109 -2.01 -0.14 -21.79
N ILE A 110 -1.93 -1.37 -21.27
CA ILE A 110 -1.06 -1.73 -20.15
C ILE A 110 0.11 -2.54 -20.72
N GLU A 111 1.34 -2.07 -20.50
CA GLU A 111 2.52 -2.75 -21.04
C GLU A 111 2.62 -4.19 -20.51
N GLN A 112 3.03 -5.12 -21.39
CA GLN A 112 3.04 -6.55 -21.08
C GLN A 112 3.93 -6.89 -19.89
N GLU A 113 5.01 -6.13 -19.71
CA GLU A 113 5.94 -6.26 -18.58
C GLU A 113 5.25 -5.93 -17.25
N LEU A 114 4.51 -4.82 -17.18
CA LEU A 114 3.73 -4.47 -15.98
C LEU A 114 2.69 -5.55 -15.67
N LYS A 115 1.98 -6.06 -16.68
CA LYS A 115 0.99 -7.13 -16.47
C LYS A 115 1.64 -8.39 -15.89
N LYS A 116 2.79 -8.79 -16.42
CA LYS A 116 3.55 -9.94 -15.92
C LYS A 116 3.87 -9.79 -14.43
N HIS A 117 4.39 -8.63 -14.02
CA HIS A 117 4.73 -8.38 -12.62
C HIS A 117 3.49 -8.31 -11.72
N ILE A 118 2.36 -7.78 -12.21
CA ILE A 118 1.09 -7.81 -11.46
C ILE A 118 0.57 -9.25 -11.30
N ASP A 119 0.65 -10.07 -12.35
CA ASP A 119 0.24 -11.49 -12.27
C ASP A 119 1.08 -12.25 -11.23
N GLU A 120 2.39 -12.06 -11.23
CA GLU A 120 3.31 -12.61 -10.23
C GLU A 120 2.96 -12.12 -8.82
N LEU A 121 2.71 -10.81 -8.64
CA LEU A 121 2.25 -10.24 -7.37
C LEU A 121 0.96 -10.89 -6.85
N ILE A 122 -0.01 -11.16 -7.74
CA ILE A 122 -1.27 -11.81 -7.36
C ILE A 122 -1.05 -13.24 -6.90
N ILE A 123 -0.17 -13.99 -7.59
CA ILE A 123 0.22 -15.35 -7.22
C ILE A 123 0.87 -15.36 -5.84
N VAL A 124 1.94 -14.57 -5.66
CA VAL A 124 2.68 -14.48 -4.39
C VAL A 124 1.76 -14.05 -3.25
N ARG A 125 0.87 -13.07 -3.47
CA ARG A 125 -0.12 -12.66 -2.48
C ARG A 125 -1.00 -13.83 -2.04
N ASN A 126 -1.47 -14.65 -2.97
CA ASN A 126 -2.31 -15.80 -2.64
C ASN A 126 -1.51 -16.86 -1.86
N GLU A 127 -0.26 -17.13 -2.26
CA GLU A 127 0.64 -18.06 -1.57
C GLU A 127 0.91 -17.61 -0.13
N LEU A 128 1.27 -16.34 0.08
CA LEU A 128 1.58 -15.81 1.41
C LEU A 128 0.36 -15.66 2.33
N MET A 129 -0.85 -15.46 1.77
CA MET A 129 -2.05 -15.24 2.58
C MET A 129 -2.88 -16.50 2.82
N HIS A 130 -2.90 -17.44 1.87
CA HIS A 130 -3.85 -18.54 1.85
C HIS A 130 -3.19 -19.92 1.84
N TYR A 131 -1.86 -19.98 1.84
CA TYR A 131 -1.11 -21.23 1.86
C TYR A 131 0.11 -21.14 2.79
N THR A 132 0.66 -22.31 3.17
CA THR A 132 1.93 -22.37 3.91
C THR A 132 3.07 -22.25 2.91
N THR A 133 3.79 -21.12 2.98
CA THR A 133 4.90 -20.83 2.08
C THR A 133 6.16 -20.64 2.91
N GLU A 134 7.23 -21.34 2.53
CA GLU A 134 8.57 -21.17 3.10
C GLU A 134 9.44 -20.52 2.03
N LEU A 135 10.02 -19.37 2.35
CA LEU A 135 10.95 -18.65 1.47
C LEU A 135 12.34 -18.69 2.10
N THR A 136 13.33 -19.05 1.29
CA THR A 136 14.73 -18.81 1.66
C THR A 136 15.04 -17.31 1.63
N THR A 137 16.09 -16.88 2.33
CA THR A 137 16.54 -15.48 2.30
C THR A 137 16.78 -14.97 0.88
N ARG A 138 17.30 -15.82 -0.01
CA ARG A 138 17.55 -15.46 -1.42
C ARG A 138 16.24 -15.24 -2.17
N GLU A 139 15.24 -16.10 -1.97
CA GLU A 139 13.92 -15.95 -2.61
C GLU A 139 13.20 -14.72 -2.09
N ALA A 140 13.31 -14.41 -0.79
CA ALA A 140 12.77 -13.19 -0.22
C ALA A 140 13.42 -11.93 -0.82
N LEU A 141 14.75 -11.92 -1.00
CA LEU A 141 15.45 -10.81 -1.65
C LEU A 141 15.03 -10.64 -3.11
N ASN A 142 15.00 -11.73 -3.88
CA ASN A 142 14.55 -11.69 -5.27
C ASN A 142 13.11 -11.17 -5.38
N LEU A 143 12.23 -11.60 -4.48
CA LEU A 143 10.85 -11.11 -4.45
C LEU A 143 10.81 -9.61 -4.17
N VAL A 144 11.64 -9.09 -3.26
CA VAL A 144 11.69 -7.63 -3.03
C VAL A 144 12.15 -6.87 -4.26
N ASP A 145 13.15 -7.38 -4.99
CA ASP A 145 13.59 -6.79 -6.26
C ASP A 145 12.45 -6.80 -7.31
N ASP A 146 11.71 -7.90 -7.42
CA ASP A 146 10.55 -8.01 -8.33
C ASP A 146 9.42 -7.04 -7.92
N LEU A 147 9.20 -6.85 -6.61
CA LEU A 147 8.19 -5.92 -6.08
C LEU A 147 8.60 -4.46 -6.35
N GLU A 148 9.89 -4.12 -6.26
CA GLU A 148 10.42 -2.80 -6.61
C GLU A 148 10.19 -2.49 -8.10
N ILE A 149 10.49 -3.44 -8.99
CA ILE A 149 10.22 -3.29 -10.43
C ILE A 149 8.71 -3.10 -10.69
N CYS A 150 7.87 -3.92 -10.05
CA CYS A 150 6.42 -3.80 -10.17
C CYS A 150 5.92 -2.41 -9.70
N TYR A 151 6.49 -1.88 -8.62
CA TYR A 151 6.17 -0.56 -8.10
C TYR A 151 6.52 0.53 -9.11
N GLU A 152 7.74 0.54 -9.65
CA GLU A 152 8.20 1.56 -10.61
C GLU A 152 7.35 1.56 -11.90
N LEU A 153 7.09 0.38 -12.46
CA LEU A 153 6.22 0.24 -13.64
C LEU A 153 4.78 0.72 -13.35
N SER A 154 4.26 0.38 -12.18
CA SER A 154 2.93 0.82 -11.75
C SER A 154 2.89 2.34 -11.54
N TYR A 155 3.94 2.90 -10.95
CA TYR A 155 4.08 4.34 -10.71
C TYR A 155 3.99 5.12 -12.02
N GLU A 156 4.77 4.74 -13.03
CA GLU A 156 4.75 5.41 -14.33
C GLU A 156 3.42 5.24 -15.07
N PHE A 157 2.80 4.06 -14.95
CA PHE A 157 1.45 3.83 -15.47
C PHE A 157 0.43 4.76 -14.81
N PHE A 158 0.45 4.91 -13.48
CA PHE A 158 -0.48 5.76 -12.75
C PHE A 158 -0.21 7.25 -12.96
N ALA A 159 1.05 7.68 -12.96
CA ALA A 159 1.44 9.05 -13.28
C ALA A 159 0.92 9.46 -14.66
N THR A 160 0.98 8.55 -15.64
CA THR A 160 0.45 8.80 -16.98
C THR A 160 -1.08 8.88 -17.01
N ASN A 161 -1.78 7.91 -16.41
CA ASN A 161 -3.22 7.74 -16.60
C ASN A 161 -4.10 8.49 -15.59
N ILE A 162 -3.56 8.85 -14.43
CA ILE A 162 -4.23 9.72 -13.43
C ILE A 162 -3.86 11.19 -13.68
N GLY A 163 -2.71 11.45 -14.31
CA GLY A 163 -2.10 12.76 -14.43
C GLY A 163 -1.04 12.94 -13.35
N ARG A 164 0.20 13.17 -13.77
CA ARG A 164 1.40 13.13 -12.92
C ARG A 164 1.27 14.02 -11.68
N ASP A 165 0.94 15.30 -11.87
CA ASP A 165 0.80 16.25 -10.77
C ASP A 165 -0.25 15.81 -9.74
N VAL A 166 -1.39 15.27 -10.20
CA VAL A 166 -2.48 14.83 -9.33
C VAL A 166 -2.08 13.59 -8.55
N PHE A 167 -1.43 12.63 -9.21
CA PHE A 167 -0.98 11.40 -8.62
C PHE A 167 0.14 11.64 -7.60
N GLU A 168 1.20 12.35 -8.00
CA GLU A 168 2.36 12.65 -7.16
C GLU A 168 1.98 13.50 -5.95
N SER A 169 1.15 14.54 -6.13
CA SER A 169 0.64 15.32 -5.00
C SER A 169 -0.13 14.43 -4.03
N SER A 170 -0.99 13.55 -4.52
CA SER A 170 -1.76 12.64 -3.66
C SER A 170 -0.87 11.64 -2.93
N LEU A 171 0.19 11.16 -3.59
CA LEU A 171 1.18 10.25 -3.01
C LEU A 171 2.07 10.96 -1.98
N GLU A 172 2.37 12.23 -2.16
CA GLU A 172 3.12 13.01 -1.17
C GLU A 172 2.30 13.20 0.13
N PHE A 173 1.02 13.54 -0.02
CA PHE A 173 0.10 13.71 1.12
C PHE A 173 -0.36 12.39 1.74
N ALA A 174 -0.29 11.29 1.00
CA ALA A 174 -0.55 9.96 1.50
C ALA A 174 0.36 9.66 2.69
N ARG A 175 -0.23 9.17 3.79
CA ARG A 175 0.37 9.02 5.13
C ARG A 175 1.73 9.69 5.26
N ARG A 176 1.78 10.98 5.65
CA ARG A 176 2.98 11.45 6.37
C ARG A 176 3.11 10.49 7.55
N LYS A 177 4.18 9.69 7.63
CA LYS A 177 4.49 8.93 8.86
C LYS A 177 4.21 9.88 10.00
N SER A 178 3.22 9.53 10.85
CA SER A 178 3.00 10.26 12.08
C SER A 178 4.35 10.31 12.76
N SER A 179 4.94 11.49 12.84
CA SER A 179 6.27 11.72 13.42
C SER A 179 6.37 11.05 14.78
N ARG A 180 5.25 10.86 15.50
CA ARG A 180 5.18 10.21 16.81
C ARG A 180 5.93 8.88 16.98
N PHE A 181 6.01 8.00 15.98
CA PHE A 181 6.78 6.76 16.16
C PHE A 181 8.28 7.03 16.07
N ASN A 182 8.69 7.89 15.12
CA ASN A 182 10.08 8.30 14.98
C ASN A 182 10.51 9.21 16.15
N ASP A 183 9.66 10.15 16.57
CA ASP A 183 9.84 11.02 17.74
C ASP A 183 9.93 10.18 19.03
N TYR A 184 9.17 9.09 19.13
CA TYR A 184 9.25 8.17 20.28
C TYR A 184 10.55 7.35 20.29
N LEU A 185 11.02 6.90 19.12
CA LEU A 185 12.31 6.20 18.99
C LEU A 185 13.48 7.14 19.28
N VAL A 186 13.44 8.37 18.73
CA VAL A 186 14.43 9.42 19.03
C VAL A 186 14.43 9.76 20.52
N TYR A 187 13.27 9.95 21.14
CA TYR A 187 13.15 10.17 22.58
C TYR A 187 13.72 9.01 23.42
N ARG A 188 13.48 7.75 23.01
CA ARG A 188 14.04 6.57 23.68
C ARG A 188 15.55 6.45 23.52
N GLN A 189 16.09 6.83 22.36
CA GLN A 189 17.52 6.89 22.10
C GLN A 189 18.19 7.93 23.02
N GLU A 190 17.63 9.13 23.09
CA GLU A 190 18.14 10.23 23.93
C GLU A 190 18.14 9.89 25.43
N GLU A 191 17.13 9.17 25.94
CA GLU A 191 17.11 8.71 27.33
C GLU A 191 18.12 7.60 27.61
N SER A 192 18.36 6.72 26.64
CA SER A 192 19.39 5.67 26.74
C SER A 192 20.79 6.25 26.78
N ASP A 193 21.06 7.26 25.93
CA ASP A 193 22.35 7.93 25.85
C ASP A 193 22.65 8.72 27.14
N LYS A 194 21.67 9.44 27.68
CA LYS A 194 21.80 10.13 28.99
C LYS A 194 22.07 9.15 30.14
N ALA A 195 21.45 7.98 30.12
CA ALA A 195 21.67 6.96 31.15
C ALA A 195 23.08 6.36 31.07
N ALA A 196 23.61 6.19 29.85
CA ALA A 196 24.98 5.74 29.62
C ALA A 196 26.00 6.78 30.10
N ASP A 197 25.79 8.06 29.75
CA ASP A 197 26.66 9.17 30.19
C ASP A 197 26.67 9.31 31.72
N ALA A 198 25.50 9.25 32.37
CA ALA A 198 25.41 9.31 33.83
C ALA A 198 26.09 8.12 34.53
N ALA A 199 26.08 6.93 33.91
CA ALA A 199 26.76 5.75 34.44
C ALA A 199 28.29 5.87 34.30
N ILE A 200 28.77 6.46 33.20
CA ILE A 200 30.19 6.76 32.98
C ILE A 200 30.67 7.79 34.00
N ASP A 201 29.94 8.89 34.18
CA ASP A 201 30.27 9.94 35.15
C ASP A 201 30.30 9.40 36.59
N SER A 202 29.33 8.55 36.97
CA SER A 202 29.32 7.88 38.26
C SER A 202 30.53 6.97 38.46
N TYR A 203 30.92 6.22 37.42
CA TYR A 203 32.06 5.32 37.47
C TYR A 203 33.40 6.07 37.55
N GLU A 204 33.50 7.25 36.92
CA GLU A 204 34.67 8.12 37.03
C GLU A 204 34.77 8.81 38.40
N ALA A 205 33.63 9.24 38.96
CA ALA A 205 33.58 9.80 40.31
C ALA A 205 34.01 8.78 41.38
N ASP A 206 33.52 7.54 41.31
CA ASP A 206 33.91 6.45 42.22
C ASP A 206 35.40 6.09 42.10
N ARG A 207 35.98 6.22 40.89
CA ARG A 207 37.41 5.99 40.66
C ARG A 207 38.29 7.08 41.27
N HIS A 208 37.79 8.31 41.36
CA HIS A 208 38.48 9.44 41.95
C HIS A 208 38.40 9.47 43.49
N GLU A 209 37.43 8.79 44.12
CA GLU A 209 37.37 8.63 45.58
C GLU A 209 38.27 7.50 46.13
N GLN A 210 38.84 6.66 45.26
CA GLN A 210 39.71 5.54 45.65
C GLN A 210 41.23 5.84 45.56
N TYR A 211 41.61 7.10 45.30
CA TYR A 211 42.99 7.59 45.32
C TYR A 211 43.12 8.84 46.20
#